data_AF-A0A673JFY1-F1
#
_entry.id   AF-A0A673JFY1-F1
#
_cell.length_a   1.000
_cell.length_b   1.000
_cell.length_c   1.000
_cell.angle_alpha   90.00
_cell.angle_beta   90.00
_cell.angle_gamma   90.00
#
_symmetry.space_group_name_H-M   'P 1'
#
loop_
_entity.id
_entity.type
_entity.pdbx_description
1 polymer ?
#
loop_
_entity_poly.entity_id
_entity_poly.type
_entity_poly.pdbx_seq_one_letter_code
_entity_poly.pdbx_strand_id
1 'polypeptide(L)'
;MLFTQIFTPLLSEYLNRLSMIVDNKLNCGPVLSWMEIDNHGNRFLLKEEASLNVPAIAAAHVIKRYTAQANDEISIEVGDILSVIDMPPKEDTTWWRGKHGFQVGFFPSECVELINEKLPQTVKVDALGSKPGVTNTTGPSSPTSVSKKHGKLMGFLRTFMKSRPTKQKLKQRGILKERVFGCDLGEHLLNSGQDVPQVLKSCSEFIEKHGVVDGIYRHSGVSSNIQKLRHEFDSENVPDLTKDVYMQDIHCIGSLCKLYFRELPNPLLTYQLYEKFAECMGEMTEEERMVKVHDVIQQLPPPHYR
;
A
#
# COMPACT_ATOMS: atom_id res chain seq x y z
N MET A 1 -38.94 -1.28 -28.53
CA MET A 1 -39.36 0.14 -28.43
C MET A 1 -40.28 0.37 -27.23
N LEU A 2 -41.50 -0.19 -27.20
CA LEU A 2 -42.45 -0.01 -26.09
C LEU A 2 -41.85 -0.19 -24.67
N PHE A 3 -41.03 -1.23 -24.47
CA PHE A 3 -40.47 -1.54 -23.14
C PHE A 3 -39.64 -0.37 -22.56
N THR A 4 -38.74 0.24 -23.35
CA THR A 4 -37.94 1.39 -22.91
C THR A 4 -38.77 2.66 -22.76
N GLN A 5 -39.75 2.90 -23.64
CA GLN A 5 -40.59 4.11 -23.58
C GLN A 5 -41.46 4.17 -22.32
N ILE A 6 -41.85 3.02 -21.75
CA ILE A 6 -42.67 2.95 -20.52
C ILE A 6 -41.79 2.87 -19.26
N PHE A 7 -40.73 2.05 -19.25
CA PHE A 7 -39.93 1.87 -18.04
C PHE A 7 -39.01 3.05 -17.72
N THR A 8 -38.42 3.73 -18.70
CA THR A 8 -37.48 4.84 -18.43
C THR A 8 -38.08 6.00 -17.62
N PRO A 9 -39.27 6.57 -17.95
CA PRO A 9 -39.87 7.61 -17.11
C PRO A 9 -40.24 7.08 -15.72
N LEU A 10 -40.80 5.86 -15.63
CA LEU A 10 -41.26 5.27 -14.37
C LEU A 10 -40.09 4.96 -13.41
N LEU A 11 -38.92 4.55 -13.94
CA LEU A 11 -37.68 4.42 -13.17
C LEU A 11 -37.16 5.78 -12.69
N SER A 12 -37.19 6.79 -13.56
CA SER A 12 -36.69 8.15 -13.25
C SER A 12 -37.51 8.83 -12.15
N GLU A 13 -38.83 8.66 -12.16
CA GLU A 13 -39.74 9.17 -11.13
C GLU A 13 -39.55 8.40 -9.81
N TYR A 14 -39.42 7.06 -9.86
CA TYR A 14 -39.11 6.25 -8.69
C TYR A 14 -37.77 6.66 -8.04
N LEU A 15 -36.71 6.86 -8.84
CA LEU A 15 -35.39 7.24 -8.33
C LEU A 15 -35.35 8.66 -7.77
N ASN A 16 -36.01 9.64 -8.39
CA ASN A 16 -36.17 10.98 -7.81
C ASN A 16 -36.89 10.91 -6.46
N ARG A 17 -38.01 10.18 -6.40
CA ARG A 17 -38.82 10.06 -5.18
C ARG A 17 -38.08 9.30 -4.08
N LEU A 18 -37.29 8.27 -4.43
CA LEU A 18 -36.38 7.60 -3.51
C LEU A 18 -35.34 8.59 -2.97
N SER A 19 -34.67 9.35 -3.84
CA SER A 19 -33.66 10.36 -3.46
C SER A 19 -34.20 11.53 -2.62
N MET A 20 -35.53 11.72 -2.55
CA MET A 20 -36.18 12.69 -1.68
C MET A 20 -36.59 12.12 -0.31
N ILE A 21 -36.78 10.80 -0.22
CA ILE A 21 -37.12 10.07 1.01
C ILE A 21 -35.84 9.65 1.77
N VAL A 22 -34.71 9.60 1.07
CA VAL A 22 -33.46 8.98 1.51
C VAL A 22 -32.37 10.03 1.72
N ASP A 23 -31.99 10.24 2.98
CA ASP A 23 -30.75 10.92 3.38
C ASP A 23 -29.50 10.10 2.93
N ASN A 24 -28.30 10.67 3.03
CA ASN A 24 -26.99 10.18 2.58
C ASN A 24 -26.51 8.82 3.16
N LYS A 25 -27.40 8.00 3.70
CA LYS A 25 -27.15 6.77 4.47
C LYS A 25 -27.46 5.47 3.71
N LEU A 26 -28.05 5.55 2.51
CA LEU A 26 -28.21 4.39 1.62
C LEU A 26 -27.10 4.39 0.57
N ASN A 27 -26.08 3.56 0.82
CA ASN A 27 -24.94 3.39 -0.06
C ASN A 27 -25.06 2.09 -0.88
N CYS A 28 -25.48 2.19 -2.14
CA CYS A 28 -25.40 1.08 -3.11
C CYS A 28 -23.94 0.79 -3.56
N GLY A 29 -22.99 0.88 -2.62
CA GLY A 29 -21.55 0.88 -2.84
C GLY A 29 -21.02 -0.27 -3.71
N PRO A 30 -21.46 -1.53 -3.55
CA PRO A 30 -21.02 -2.62 -4.43
C PRO A 30 -21.40 -2.41 -5.90
N VAL A 31 -22.61 -1.88 -6.17
CA VAL A 31 -23.10 -1.62 -7.54
C VAL A 31 -22.41 -0.39 -8.13
N LEU A 32 -22.31 0.69 -7.35
CA LEU A 32 -21.69 1.94 -7.77
C LEU A 32 -20.18 1.76 -8.03
N SER A 33 -19.47 1.02 -7.16
CA SER A 33 -18.08 0.59 -7.37
C SER A 33 -17.93 -0.25 -8.65
N TRP A 34 -18.80 -1.24 -8.87
CA TRP A 34 -18.79 -2.07 -10.09
C TRP A 34 -19.07 -1.27 -11.37
N MET A 35 -19.88 -0.21 -11.30
CA MET A 35 -20.13 0.70 -12.42
C MET A 35 -19.04 1.78 -12.59
N GLU A 36 -18.01 1.77 -11.75
CA GLU A 36 -16.95 2.78 -11.63
C GLU A 36 -17.47 4.22 -11.40
N ILE A 37 -18.59 4.37 -10.66
CA ILE A 37 -19.32 5.64 -10.51
C ILE A 37 -19.53 5.98 -9.02
N ASP A 38 -19.42 7.26 -8.67
CA ASP A 38 -19.69 7.77 -7.32
C ASP A 38 -21.20 7.98 -7.05
N ASN A 39 -21.55 8.33 -5.81
CA ASN A 39 -22.94 8.59 -5.41
C ASN A 39 -23.60 9.78 -6.14
N HIS A 40 -22.87 10.56 -6.95
CA HIS A 40 -23.35 11.72 -7.70
C HIS A 40 -23.37 11.49 -9.22
N GLY A 41 -22.96 10.31 -9.71
CA GLY A 41 -22.91 9.97 -11.13
C GLY A 41 -21.57 10.23 -11.83
N ASN A 42 -20.53 10.67 -11.10
CA ASN A 42 -19.19 10.90 -11.66
C ASN A 42 -18.42 9.58 -11.79
N ARG A 43 -17.67 9.39 -12.88
CA ARG A 43 -16.75 8.24 -13.00
C ARG A 43 -15.51 8.40 -12.15
N PHE A 44 -15.05 7.33 -11.50
CA PHE A 44 -13.76 7.32 -10.81
C PHE A 44 -12.61 7.46 -11.80
N LEU A 45 -11.71 8.41 -11.54
CA LEU A 45 -10.42 8.49 -12.22
C LEU A 45 -9.44 7.54 -11.52
N LEU A 46 -9.22 6.36 -12.11
CA LEU A 46 -8.25 5.38 -11.62
C LEU A 46 -6.86 6.00 -11.55
N LYS A 47 -6.25 6.00 -10.35
CA LYS A 47 -4.93 6.58 -10.08
C LYS A 47 -3.92 5.49 -9.75
N GLU A 48 -2.95 5.29 -10.65
CA GLU A 48 -1.82 4.39 -10.42
C GLU A 48 -0.87 4.94 -9.33
N GLU A 49 -0.96 4.45 -8.08
CA GLU A 49 0.08 4.70 -7.07
C GLU A 49 0.42 3.47 -6.21
N ALA A 50 1.72 3.34 -5.89
CA ALA A 50 2.31 2.52 -4.83
C ALA A 50 2.26 0.98 -4.92
N SER A 51 3.00 0.42 -5.90
CA SER A 51 3.49 -0.98 -5.98
C SER A 51 4.09 -1.59 -4.70
N LEU A 52 4.40 -0.79 -3.68
CA LEU A 52 5.19 -1.13 -2.50
C LEU A 52 4.36 -1.65 -1.31
N ASN A 53 3.06 -1.34 -1.26
CA ASN A 53 2.18 -1.64 -0.12
C ASN A 53 1.27 -2.86 -0.37
N VAL A 54 1.57 -3.66 -1.39
CA VAL A 54 0.81 -4.88 -1.69
C VAL A 54 1.30 -6.02 -0.77
N PRO A 55 0.43 -6.70 -0.01
CA PRO A 55 0.83 -7.79 0.86
C PRO A 55 1.38 -8.98 0.05
N ALA A 56 2.29 -9.73 0.66
CA ALA A 56 2.77 -10.98 0.08
C ALA A 56 1.75 -12.10 0.32
N ILE A 57 1.58 -12.97 -0.69
CA ILE A 57 0.66 -14.11 -0.69
C ILE A 57 1.36 -15.46 -0.48
N ALA A 58 2.67 -15.52 -0.68
CA ALA A 58 3.51 -16.69 -0.36
C ALA A 58 4.99 -16.30 -0.20
N ALA A 59 5.79 -17.20 0.37
CA ALA A 59 7.25 -17.19 0.27
C ALA A 59 7.73 -18.18 -0.79
N ALA A 60 8.80 -17.85 -1.51
CA ALA A 60 9.43 -18.73 -2.50
C ALA A 60 10.96 -18.70 -2.36
N HIS A 61 11.61 -19.81 -2.63
CA HIS A 61 13.08 -19.88 -2.70
C HIS A 61 13.53 -19.95 -4.17
N VAL A 62 14.67 -19.34 -4.48
CA VAL A 62 15.17 -19.23 -5.85
C VAL A 62 16.03 -20.43 -6.21
N ILE A 63 15.57 -21.21 -7.19
CA ILE A 63 16.20 -22.43 -7.70
C ILE A 63 17.02 -22.20 -8.97
N LYS A 64 16.84 -21.06 -9.66
CA LYS A 64 17.66 -20.65 -10.82
C LYS A 64 17.90 -19.15 -10.79
N ARG A 65 19.15 -18.72 -11.00
CA ARG A 65 19.50 -17.31 -11.17
C ARG A 65 18.74 -16.71 -12.36
N TYR A 66 18.20 -15.52 -12.18
CA TYR A 66 17.67 -14.68 -13.26
C TYR A 66 18.25 -13.26 -13.14
N THR A 67 18.48 -12.61 -14.27
CA THR A 67 19.00 -11.24 -14.33
C THR A 67 18.04 -10.38 -15.11
N ALA A 68 17.55 -9.32 -14.49
CA ALA A 68 16.56 -8.40 -15.06
C ALA A 68 17.02 -7.82 -16.40
N GLN A 69 16.16 -7.94 -17.40
CA GLN A 69 16.29 -7.42 -18.76
C GLN A 69 15.45 -6.15 -18.94
N ALA A 70 14.44 -5.94 -18.10
CA ALA A 70 13.64 -4.72 -18.00
C ALA A 70 13.64 -4.11 -16.58
N ASN A 71 13.24 -2.83 -16.48
CA ASN A 71 13.28 -2.07 -15.21
C ASN A 71 12.14 -2.41 -14.23
N ASP A 72 11.17 -3.18 -14.69
CA ASP A 72 10.03 -3.73 -13.95
C ASP A 72 10.23 -5.21 -13.56
N GLU A 73 11.39 -5.79 -13.89
CA GLU A 73 11.83 -7.12 -13.48
C GLU A 73 12.82 -7.03 -12.30
N ILE A 74 13.02 -8.13 -11.57
CA ILE A 74 14.04 -8.23 -10.50
C ILE A 74 15.10 -9.29 -10.79
N SER A 75 16.34 -8.97 -10.44
CA SER A 75 17.45 -9.93 -10.46
C SER A 75 17.44 -10.76 -9.17
N ILE A 76 17.63 -12.07 -9.33
CA ILE A 76 17.51 -13.06 -8.26
C ILE A 76 18.59 -14.15 -8.42
N GLU A 77 19.16 -14.59 -7.31
CA GLU A 77 20.31 -15.50 -7.21
C GLU A 77 19.89 -16.82 -6.54
N VAL A 78 20.58 -17.93 -6.86
CA VAL A 78 20.21 -19.25 -6.31
C VAL A 78 20.48 -19.27 -4.80
N GLY A 79 19.42 -19.52 -4.02
CA GLY A 79 19.44 -19.44 -2.55
C GLY A 79 18.72 -18.21 -1.96
N ASP A 80 18.35 -17.22 -2.79
CA ASP A 80 17.54 -16.08 -2.33
C ASP A 80 16.13 -16.52 -1.91
N ILE A 81 15.54 -15.76 -0.97
CA ILE A 81 14.14 -15.92 -0.53
C ILE A 81 13.33 -14.71 -0.97
N LEU A 82 12.23 -14.95 -1.69
CA LEU A 82 11.35 -13.92 -2.24
C LEU A 82 9.99 -13.92 -1.56
N SER A 83 9.43 -12.72 -1.35
CA SER A 83 8.02 -12.58 -1.02
C SER A 83 7.21 -12.48 -2.31
N VAL A 84 6.42 -13.50 -2.64
CA VAL A 84 5.55 -13.48 -3.83
C VAL A 84 4.34 -12.60 -3.53
N ILE A 85 4.02 -11.71 -4.47
CA ILE A 85 2.90 -10.77 -4.39
C ILE A 85 1.77 -11.17 -5.34
N ASP A 86 2.11 -11.73 -6.50
CA ASP A 86 1.14 -12.27 -7.47
C ASP A 86 1.71 -13.51 -8.16
N MET A 87 0.86 -14.54 -8.32
CA MET A 87 1.19 -15.81 -8.98
C MET A 87 0.04 -16.27 -9.90
N PRO A 88 -0.12 -15.68 -11.09
CA PRO A 88 -1.17 -16.10 -12.02
C PRO A 88 -1.07 -17.59 -12.42
N PRO A 89 -2.19 -18.20 -12.84
CA PRO A 89 -2.19 -19.54 -13.43
C PRO A 89 -1.22 -19.67 -14.61
N LYS A 90 -0.66 -20.87 -14.80
CA LYS A 90 0.40 -21.10 -15.80
C LYS A 90 -0.13 -21.07 -17.25
N GLU A 91 -1.44 -21.18 -17.42
CA GLU A 91 -2.16 -20.93 -18.66
C GLU A 91 -2.26 -19.44 -19.03
N ASP A 92 -2.20 -18.52 -18.06
CA ASP A 92 -2.27 -17.06 -18.27
C ASP A 92 -0.89 -16.44 -18.49
N THR A 93 0.09 -16.77 -17.64
CA THR A 93 1.48 -16.30 -17.78
C THR A 93 2.47 -17.17 -16.99
N THR A 94 3.71 -17.27 -17.48
CA THR A 94 4.83 -17.86 -16.73
C THR A 94 5.51 -16.87 -15.78
N TRP A 95 5.14 -15.58 -15.81
CA TRP A 95 5.75 -14.53 -14.98
C TRP A 95 4.98 -14.31 -13.68
N TRP A 96 5.70 -14.33 -12.56
CA TRP A 96 5.19 -13.98 -11.24
C TRP A 96 5.72 -12.62 -10.81
N ARG A 97 5.04 -12.01 -9.83
CA ARG A 97 5.42 -10.71 -9.26
C ARG A 97 5.80 -10.90 -7.79
N GLY A 98 6.87 -10.26 -7.35
CA GLY A 98 7.29 -10.35 -5.95
C GLY A 98 8.32 -9.32 -5.55
N LYS A 99 8.89 -9.52 -4.36
CA LYS A 99 9.81 -8.62 -3.68
C LYS A 99 11.11 -9.34 -3.33
N HIS A 100 12.23 -8.73 -3.69
CA HIS A 100 13.57 -9.10 -3.25
C HIS A 100 14.21 -7.92 -2.52
N GLY A 101 14.36 -8.03 -1.20
CA GLY A 101 14.80 -6.91 -0.34
C GLY A 101 13.90 -5.68 -0.49
N PHE A 102 14.44 -4.60 -1.08
CA PHE A 102 13.70 -3.36 -1.38
C PHE A 102 13.17 -3.27 -2.82
N GLN A 103 13.52 -4.22 -3.71
CA GLN A 103 13.09 -4.23 -5.10
C GLN A 103 11.78 -5.01 -5.25
N VAL A 104 10.85 -4.49 -6.06
CA VAL A 104 9.58 -5.15 -6.39
C VAL A 104 9.42 -5.17 -7.90
N GLY A 105 9.16 -6.35 -8.46
CA GLY A 105 9.05 -6.53 -9.92
C GLY A 105 8.70 -7.97 -10.30
N PHE A 106 8.79 -8.25 -11.59
CA PHE A 106 8.49 -9.54 -12.18
C PHE A 106 9.72 -10.46 -12.29
N PHE A 107 9.49 -11.77 -12.26
CA PHE A 107 10.48 -12.81 -12.53
C PHE A 107 9.81 -14.07 -13.10
N PRO A 108 10.53 -14.95 -13.83
CA PRO A 108 9.96 -16.19 -14.34
C PRO A 108 9.65 -17.18 -13.21
N SER A 109 8.45 -17.75 -13.20
CA SER A 109 8.00 -18.72 -12.19
C SER A 109 8.84 -20.00 -12.16
N GLU A 110 9.47 -20.38 -13.27
CA GLU A 110 10.40 -21.50 -13.34
C GLU A 110 11.76 -21.25 -12.66
N CYS A 111 12.02 -20.03 -12.16
CA CYS A 111 13.20 -19.70 -11.37
C CYS A 111 13.02 -19.91 -9.86
N VAL A 112 11.79 -20.19 -9.39
CA VAL A 112 11.48 -20.31 -7.96
C VAL A 112 10.65 -21.55 -7.62
N GLU A 113 10.64 -21.93 -6.35
CA GLU A 113 9.73 -22.94 -5.80
C GLU A 113 9.18 -22.49 -4.44
N LEU A 114 7.87 -22.69 -4.22
CA LEU A 114 7.14 -22.18 -3.06
C LEU A 114 7.55 -22.89 -1.77
N ILE A 115 7.75 -22.10 -0.71
CA ILE A 115 8.07 -22.59 0.62
C ILE A 115 6.74 -22.91 1.32
N ASN A 116 6.36 -24.18 1.35
CA ASN A 116 5.18 -24.64 2.09
C ASN A 116 5.44 -24.60 3.60
N GLU A 117 4.64 -23.86 4.36
CA GLU A 117 4.58 -24.01 5.81
C GLU A 117 3.87 -25.33 6.21
N LYS A 118 4.64 -26.41 6.15
CA LYS A 118 4.40 -27.62 6.94
C LYS A 118 5.65 -27.89 7.75
N LEU A 119 5.57 -27.72 9.07
CA LEU A 119 6.66 -28.05 9.99
C LEU A 119 7.12 -29.50 9.76
N PRO A 120 8.38 -29.76 9.37
CA PRO A 120 8.86 -31.12 9.21
C PRO A 120 9.05 -31.78 10.59
N GLN A 121 8.17 -32.72 10.93
CA GLN A 121 8.39 -33.61 12.06
C GLN A 121 9.58 -34.54 11.79
N THR A 122 10.40 -34.73 12.82
CA THR A 122 11.37 -35.83 13.04
C THR A 122 11.65 -36.82 11.90
N VAL A 123 12.88 -36.74 11.38
CA VAL A 123 13.80 -37.83 11.02
C VAL A 123 13.20 -39.24 10.80
N LYS A 124 13.36 -39.78 9.59
CA LYS A 124 13.75 -41.19 9.38
C LYS A 124 14.48 -41.38 8.05
N VAL A 125 15.14 -42.52 7.90
CA VAL A 125 16.21 -42.79 6.92
C VAL A 125 15.84 -44.00 6.04
N ASP A 126 16.63 -44.25 5.00
CA ASP A 126 16.81 -45.50 4.24
C ASP A 126 15.87 -45.83 3.05
N ALA A 127 16.39 -45.47 1.86
CA ALA A 127 16.88 -46.41 0.82
C ALA A 127 15.93 -47.20 -0.13
N LEU A 128 16.22 -47.03 -1.43
CA LEU A 128 16.29 -48.03 -2.52
C LEU A 128 14.99 -48.60 -3.15
N GLY A 129 14.82 -48.49 -4.49
CA GLY A 129 13.93 -49.41 -5.24
C GLY A 129 13.31 -49.01 -6.60
N SER A 130 14.09 -49.04 -7.69
CA SER A 130 13.65 -49.48 -9.06
C SER A 130 12.60 -48.71 -9.92
N LYS A 131 12.59 -49.06 -11.23
CA LYS A 131 11.78 -48.56 -12.38
C LYS A 131 10.84 -49.70 -12.91
N PRO A 132 10.16 -49.61 -14.09
CA PRO A 132 9.16 -48.65 -14.59
C PRO A 132 7.87 -49.36 -15.14
N GLY A 133 6.91 -48.60 -15.72
CA GLY A 133 5.75 -49.16 -16.48
C GLY A 133 5.14 -48.15 -17.48
N VAL A 134 4.43 -48.62 -18.52
CA VAL A 134 3.96 -47.83 -19.69
C VAL A 134 2.63 -48.38 -20.25
N THR A 135 1.65 -47.51 -20.62
CA THR A 135 0.89 -47.50 -21.91
C THR A 135 -0.33 -46.53 -21.91
N ASN A 136 -0.47 -45.75 -23.00
CA ASN A 136 -1.65 -45.43 -23.85
C ASN A 136 -3.10 -45.42 -23.28
N THR A 137 -4.07 -44.58 -23.69
CA THR A 137 -4.24 -43.38 -24.59
C THR A 137 -5.57 -42.69 -24.14
N THR A 138 -6.42 -41.89 -24.83
CA THR A 138 -6.65 -41.43 -26.24
C THR A 138 -7.63 -40.22 -26.25
N GLY A 139 -7.54 -39.27 -27.21
CA GLY A 139 -8.59 -38.24 -27.45
C GLY A 139 -8.10 -36.97 -28.21
N PRO A 140 -8.87 -36.29 -29.09
CA PRO A 140 -8.29 -35.35 -30.07
C PRO A 140 -8.83 -33.88 -30.11
N SER A 141 -7.95 -32.98 -30.59
CA SER A 141 -8.14 -31.76 -31.41
C SER A 141 -9.28 -30.74 -31.16
N SER A 142 -8.89 -29.46 -31.11
CA SER A 142 -9.74 -28.26 -31.30
C SER A 142 -10.10 -28.02 -32.79
N PRO A 143 -11.05 -27.11 -33.08
CA PRO A 143 -10.74 -25.69 -33.31
C PRO A 143 -11.61 -24.75 -32.42
N THR A 144 -11.67 -23.41 -32.52
CA THR A 144 -11.23 -22.41 -33.52
C THR A 144 -10.86 -21.08 -32.81
N SER A 145 -10.52 -20.00 -33.54
CA SER A 145 -10.10 -18.69 -32.99
C SER A 145 -10.89 -17.49 -33.53
N VAL A 146 -10.93 -16.38 -32.77
CA VAL A 146 -11.14 -15.01 -33.31
C VAL A 146 -10.30 -14.00 -32.51
N SER A 147 -9.30 -13.38 -33.14
CA SER A 147 -8.54 -12.25 -32.57
C SER A 147 -8.96 -10.91 -33.18
N LYS A 148 -9.04 -9.82 -32.40
CA LYS A 148 -9.19 -8.44 -32.92
C LYS A 148 -8.25 -7.42 -32.27
N LYS A 149 -7.05 -7.32 -32.86
CA LYS A 149 -6.13 -6.16 -32.98
C LYS A 149 -6.35 -4.94 -32.04
N HIS A 150 -5.36 -4.63 -31.20
CA HIS A 150 -5.14 -3.26 -30.68
C HIS A 150 -3.66 -2.80 -30.68
N GLY A 151 -2.92 -3.12 -31.75
CA GLY A 151 -1.46 -2.94 -31.84
C GLY A 151 -0.90 -1.51 -31.92
N LYS A 152 -1.70 -0.46 -31.74
CA LYS A 152 -1.22 0.95 -31.82
C LYS A 152 -0.88 1.56 -30.46
N LEU A 153 -1.58 1.20 -29.38
CA LEU A 153 -1.40 1.84 -28.08
C LEU A 153 -0.04 1.51 -27.44
N MET A 154 0.40 0.26 -27.54
CA MET A 154 1.69 -0.20 -26.98
C MET A 154 2.90 0.52 -27.58
N GLY A 155 2.83 0.94 -28.85
CA GLY A 155 3.89 1.74 -29.49
C GLY A 155 3.98 3.17 -28.96
N PHE A 156 2.83 3.77 -28.64
CA PHE A 156 2.74 5.09 -28.00
C PHE A 156 3.28 5.03 -26.57
N LEU A 157 2.80 4.09 -25.75
CA LEU A 157 3.26 3.89 -24.37
C LEU A 157 4.77 3.61 -24.29
N ARG A 158 5.31 2.76 -25.17
CA ARG A 158 6.75 2.46 -25.25
C ARG A 158 7.59 3.71 -25.58
N THR A 159 7.08 4.61 -26.42
CA THR A 159 7.74 5.88 -26.76
C THR A 159 7.66 6.86 -25.58
N PHE A 160 6.48 6.98 -24.96
CA PHE A 160 6.25 7.84 -23.80
C PHE A 160 7.15 7.46 -22.62
N MET A 161 7.22 6.17 -22.26
CA MET A 161 8.09 5.69 -21.17
C MET A 161 9.57 5.95 -21.43
N LYS A 162 10.06 5.81 -22.67
CA LYS A 162 11.44 6.16 -23.04
C LYS A 162 11.77 7.65 -22.93
N SER A 163 10.75 8.52 -22.91
CA SER A 163 10.91 9.98 -22.74
C SER A 163 10.78 10.46 -21.29
N ARG A 164 10.45 9.58 -20.34
CA ARG A 164 10.15 9.94 -18.94
C ARG A 164 11.40 10.45 -18.21
N PRO A 165 11.39 11.67 -17.63
CA PRO A 165 12.52 12.16 -16.83
C PRO A 165 12.71 11.37 -15.51
N THR A 166 13.95 11.29 -15.03
CA THR A 166 14.30 10.59 -13.77
C THR A 166 13.79 11.32 -12.53
N LYS A 167 13.63 10.61 -11.39
CA LYS A 167 13.17 11.19 -10.09
C LYS A 167 13.93 12.48 -9.73
N GLN A 168 15.26 12.48 -9.90
CA GLN A 168 16.11 13.68 -9.69
C GLN A 168 15.80 14.81 -10.68
N LYS A 169 15.67 14.53 -11.99
CA LYS A 169 15.28 15.54 -12.99
C LYS A 169 13.84 16.05 -12.80
N LEU A 170 12.99 15.33 -12.08
CA LEU A 170 11.65 15.78 -11.69
C LEU A 170 11.68 16.63 -10.41
N LYS A 171 12.45 16.26 -9.36
CA LYS A 171 12.71 17.14 -8.20
C LYS A 171 13.32 18.47 -8.68
N GLN A 172 14.40 18.41 -9.47
CA GLN A 172 15.14 19.57 -10.00
C GLN A 172 14.34 20.44 -11.00
N ARG A 173 13.21 19.96 -11.51
CA ARG A 173 12.26 20.75 -12.33
C ARG A 173 11.02 21.22 -11.56
N GLY A 174 10.92 20.95 -10.26
CA GLY A 174 9.73 21.26 -9.44
C GLY A 174 8.49 20.43 -9.79
N ILE A 175 8.63 19.39 -10.62
CA ILE A 175 7.51 18.53 -11.07
C ILE A 175 7.19 17.46 -10.03
N LEU A 176 8.22 16.99 -9.31
CA LEU A 176 8.06 16.11 -8.16
C LEU A 176 8.35 16.91 -6.89
N LYS A 177 7.31 17.51 -6.30
CA LYS A 177 7.34 17.93 -4.90
C LYS A 177 7.59 16.72 -3.99
N GLU A 178 8.22 16.97 -2.87
CA GLU A 178 8.34 15.98 -1.79
C GLU A 178 7.03 15.93 -1.01
N ARG A 179 6.63 14.73 -0.58
CA ARG A 179 5.46 14.55 0.28
C ARG A 179 5.90 14.68 1.73
N VAL A 180 5.02 15.20 2.59
CA VAL A 180 5.26 15.22 4.05
C VAL A 180 5.05 13.81 4.61
N PHE A 181 4.02 13.13 4.14
CA PHE A 181 3.69 11.76 4.52
C PHE A 181 4.42 10.74 3.63
N GLY A 182 5.01 9.71 4.26
CA GLY A 182 5.81 8.70 3.55
C GLY A 182 7.25 9.11 3.22
N CYS A 183 7.70 10.27 3.72
CA CYS A 183 9.10 10.68 3.65
C CYS A 183 9.90 10.11 4.82
N ASP A 184 11.22 10.02 4.68
CA ASP A 184 12.11 9.78 5.81
C ASP A 184 12.11 10.99 6.75
N LEU A 185 12.17 10.74 8.06
CA LEU A 185 12.09 11.80 9.07
C LEU A 185 13.35 12.70 9.04
N GLY A 186 14.52 12.14 8.71
CA GLY A 186 15.74 12.90 8.48
C GLY A 186 15.69 13.73 7.19
N GLU A 187 15.28 13.13 6.05
CA GLU A 187 15.12 13.87 4.77
C GLU A 187 14.10 15.01 4.93
N HIS A 188 12.95 14.77 5.58
CA HIS A 188 11.90 15.76 5.78
C HIS A 188 12.34 16.95 6.66
N LEU A 189 12.99 16.70 7.80
CA LEU A 189 13.43 17.77 8.71
C LEU A 189 14.60 18.57 8.13
N LEU A 190 15.54 17.90 7.44
CA LEU A 190 16.63 18.57 6.74
C LEU A 190 16.12 19.51 5.64
N ASN A 191 15.14 19.05 4.83
CA ASN A 191 14.65 19.83 3.69
C ASN A 191 13.67 20.94 4.08
N SER A 192 12.94 20.78 5.20
CA SER A 192 12.04 21.82 5.75
C SER A 192 12.74 22.81 6.69
N GLY A 193 13.96 22.50 7.13
CA GLY A 193 14.70 23.31 8.11
C GLY A 193 14.02 23.40 9.48
N GLN A 194 13.13 22.46 9.82
CA GLN A 194 12.40 22.42 11.08
C GLN A 194 13.02 21.43 12.06
N ASP A 195 12.81 21.68 13.36
CA ASP A 195 13.25 20.74 14.39
C ASP A 195 12.30 19.54 14.57
N VAL A 196 11.00 19.74 14.31
CA VAL A 196 9.94 18.71 14.34
C VAL A 196 8.97 18.90 13.16
N PRO A 197 8.27 17.85 12.69
CA PRO A 197 7.37 17.94 11.54
C PRO A 197 6.20 18.88 11.82
N GLN A 198 5.96 19.86 10.94
CA GLN A 198 4.90 20.87 11.13
C GLN A 198 3.49 20.25 11.24
N VAL A 199 3.25 19.09 10.62
CA VAL A 199 2.01 18.31 10.78
C VAL A 199 1.81 17.80 12.21
N LEU A 200 2.86 17.31 12.87
CA LEU A 200 2.78 16.87 14.26
C LEU A 200 2.53 18.06 15.17
N LYS A 201 3.30 19.13 15.01
CA LYS A 201 3.17 20.37 15.80
C LYS A 201 1.78 20.98 15.71
N SER A 202 1.27 21.27 14.51
CA SER A 202 -0.06 21.86 14.35
C SER A 202 -1.18 20.98 14.91
N CYS A 203 -1.05 19.66 14.81
CA CYS A 203 -2.05 18.74 15.32
C CYS A 203 -1.96 18.54 16.85
N SER A 204 -0.77 18.55 17.46
CA SER A 204 -0.62 18.49 18.92
C SER A 204 -1.12 19.78 19.58
N GLU A 205 -0.69 20.95 19.10
CA GLU A 205 -1.15 22.27 19.58
C GLU A 205 -2.68 22.41 19.51
N PHE A 206 -3.31 21.85 18.47
CA PHE A 206 -4.76 21.83 18.35
C PHE A 206 -5.43 20.84 19.34
N ILE A 207 -4.90 19.63 19.48
CA ILE A 207 -5.47 18.60 20.35
C ILE A 207 -5.28 18.95 21.83
N GLU A 208 -4.19 19.60 22.22
CA GLU A 208 -3.99 20.11 23.58
C GLU A 208 -5.02 21.21 23.93
N LYS A 209 -5.36 22.06 22.95
CA LYS A 209 -6.28 23.19 23.13
C LYS A 209 -7.77 22.84 23.01
N HIS A 210 -8.11 21.85 22.18
CA HIS A 210 -9.50 21.52 21.82
C HIS A 210 -9.88 20.04 22.04
N GLY A 211 -8.90 19.14 22.22
CA GLY A 211 -9.06 17.69 22.22
C GLY A 211 -9.46 17.03 23.54
N VAL A 212 -9.97 17.80 24.51
CA VAL A 212 -10.52 17.28 25.77
C VAL A 212 -11.92 16.71 25.50
N VAL A 213 -11.97 15.57 24.80
CA VAL A 213 -13.19 14.86 24.36
C VAL A 213 -13.07 13.36 24.65
N ASP A 214 -14.19 12.63 24.75
CA ASP A 214 -14.14 11.16 24.90
C ASP A 214 -13.39 10.54 23.72
N GLY A 215 -12.56 9.55 24.02
CA GLY A 215 -11.89 8.73 23.02
C GLY A 215 -10.95 9.49 22.08
N ILE A 216 -10.42 10.67 22.44
CA ILE A 216 -9.31 11.28 21.69
C ILE A 216 -8.16 10.26 21.51
N TYR A 217 -7.56 10.24 20.32
CA TYR A 217 -6.65 9.19 19.80
C TYR A 217 -7.20 7.75 19.74
N ARG A 218 -8.19 7.34 20.53
CA ARG A 218 -8.84 6.02 20.50
C ARG A 218 -9.83 5.89 19.35
N HIS A 219 -10.72 6.85 19.17
CA HIS A 219 -11.68 6.90 18.07
C HIS A 219 -10.99 7.32 16.75
N SER A 220 -11.67 7.04 15.64
CA SER A 220 -11.24 7.38 14.28
C SER A 220 -12.15 8.46 13.72
N GLY A 221 -11.56 9.48 13.10
CA GLY A 221 -12.33 10.52 12.40
C GLY A 221 -12.74 10.11 11.00
N VAL A 222 -13.46 11.00 10.30
CA VAL A 222 -13.97 10.73 8.96
C VAL A 222 -12.82 10.67 7.95
N SER A 223 -12.74 9.56 7.22
CA SER A 223 -11.62 9.27 6.30
C SER A 223 -11.37 10.38 5.26
N SER A 224 -12.43 11.00 4.73
CA SER A 224 -12.31 12.13 3.79
C SER A 224 -11.67 13.37 4.40
N ASN A 225 -11.96 13.69 5.68
CA ASN A 225 -11.31 14.78 6.40
C ASN A 225 -9.82 14.48 6.63
N ILE A 226 -9.49 13.24 7.02
CA ILE A 226 -8.09 12.79 7.19
C ILE A 226 -7.33 12.93 5.86
N GLN A 227 -7.88 12.43 4.76
CA GLN A 227 -7.22 12.50 3.45
C GLN A 227 -7.11 13.93 2.89
N LYS A 228 -8.09 14.79 3.18
CA LYS A 228 -8.04 16.21 2.82
C LYS A 228 -6.93 16.94 3.58
N LEU A 229 -6.87 16.79 4.90
CA LEU A 229 -5.78 17.34 5.72
C LEU A 229 -4.41 16.80 5.30
N ARG A 230 -4.30 15.49 5.05
CA ARG A 230 -3.09 14.83 4.50
C ARG A 230 -2.64 15.51 3.20
N HIS A 231 -3.57 15.84 2.30
CA HIS A 231 -3.27 16.53 1.04
C HIS A 231 -2.94 18.02 1.21
N GLU A 232 -3.60 18.74 2.14
CA GLU A 232 -3.24 20.12 2.48
C GLU A 232 -1.75 20.17 2.92
N PHE A 233 -1.34 19.31 3.87
CA PHE A 233 0.06 19.18 4.33
C PHE A 233 1.03 18.67 3.26
N ASP A 234 0.71 17.62 2.50
CA ASP A 234 1.55 17.10 1.39
C ASP A 234 1.78 18.13 0.27
N SER A 235 1.02 19.23 0.26
CA SER A 235 1.16 20.32 -0.71
C SER A 235 2.05 21.48 -0.19
N GLU A 236 2.66 21.31 0.99
CA GLU A 236 3.42 22.31 1.76
C GLU A 236 2.55 23.42 2.38
N ASN A 237 1.23 23.26 2.41
CA ASN A 237 0.33 24.20 3.08
C ASN A 237 0.04 23.74 4.51
N VAL A 238 0.09 24.65 5.48
CA VAL A 238 -0.45 24.38 6.82
C VAL A 238 -1.97 24.58 6.78
N PRO A 239 -2.80 23.53 6.96
CA PRO A 239 -4.24 23.68 6.98
C PRO A 239 -4.68 24.42 8.24
N ASP A 240 -5.53 25.43 8.09
CA ASP A 240 -6.33 25.92 9.20
C ASP A 240 -7.22 24.76 9.73
N LEU A 241 -6.92 24.32 10.95
CA LEU A 241 -7.61 23.25 11.68
C LEU A 241 -8.87 23.75 12.42
N THR A 242 -9.08 25.06 12.51
CA THR A 242 -10.18 25.66 13.29
C THR A 242 -11.51 25.71 12.55
N LYS A 243 -11.53 25.36 11.26
CA LYS A 243 -12.73 25.23 10.42
C LYS A 243 -13.75 24.27 11.07
N ASP A 244 -15.04 24.62 11.00
CA ASP A 244 -16.14 23.85 11.62
C ASP A 244 -16.11 22.35 11.31
N VAL A 245 -15.78 21.98 10.07
CA VAL A 245 -15.68 20.58 9.60
C VAL A 245 -14.62 19.76 10.34
N TYR A 246 -13.59 20.40 10.89
CA TYR A 246 -12.52 19.75 11.66
C TYR A 246 -12.76 19.90 13.18
N MET A 247 -13.40 20.99 13.62
CA MET A 247 -13.90 21.13 15.01
C MET A 247 -14.96 20.06 15.36
N GLN A 248 -15.86 19.76 14.43
CA GLN A 248 -16.91 18.74 14.59
C GLN A 248 -16.40 17.30 14.47
N ASP A 249 -15.22 17.11 13.87
CA ASP A 249 -14.56 15.81 13.66
C ASP A 249 -13.11 15.86 14.16
N ILE A 250 -12.92 16.26 15.42
CA ILE A 250 -11.59 16.38 16.04
C ILE A 250 -10.81 15.05 16.05
N HIS A 251 -11.52 13.92 15.97
CA HIS A 251 -10.91 12.61 15.80
C HIS A 251 -10.16 12.45 14.46
N CYS A 252 -10.44 13.25 13.43
CA CYS A 252 -9.66 13.22 12.18
C CYS A 252 -8.25 13.75 12.37
N ILE A 253 -8.06 14.77 13.21
CA ILE A 253 -6.76 15.38 13.54
C ILE A 253 -5.94 14.38 14.37
N GLY A 254 -6.54 13.77 15.41
CA GLY A 254 -5.89 12.69 16.16
C GLY A 254 -5.59 11.45 15.31
N SER A 255 -6.37 11.21 14.25
CA SER A 255 -6.10 10.15 13.27
C SER A 255 -5.00 10.52 12.27
N LEU A 256 -4.81 11.80 11.97
CA LEU A 256 -3.75 12.32 11.13
C LEU A 256 -2.37 12.22 11.81
N CYS A 257 -2.28 12.52 13.12
CA CYS A 257 -1.06 12.24 13.91
C CYS A 257 -0.65 10.77 13.82
N LYS A 258 -1.61 9.86 14.09
CA LYS A 258 -1.40 8.40 13.98
C LYS A 258 -1.01 7.98 12.56
N LEU A 259 -1.56 8.63 11.53
CA LEU A 259 -1.25 8.35 10.13
C LEU A 259 0.20 8.73 9.79
N TYR A 260 0.68 9.89 10.25
CA TYR A 260 2.04 10.35 9.98
C TYR A 260 3.08 9.34 10.46
N PHE A 261 3.05 8.99 11.76
CA PHE A 261 3.99 8.01 12.34
C PHE A 261 3.89 6.62 11.70
N ARG A 262 2.69 6.21 11.25
CA ARG A 262 2.46 4.92 10.61
C ARG A 262 2.95 4.85 9.15
N GLU A 263 3.04 6.00 8.47
CA GLU A 263 3.56 6.08 7.09
C GLU A 263 5.07 6.36 7.03
N LEU A 264 5.77 6.56 8.17
CA LEU A 264 7.23 6.70 8.19
C LEU A 264 7.92 5.40 7.70
N PRO A 265 8.97 5.50 6.85
CA PRO A 265 9.68 4.33 6.31
C PRO A 265 10.57 3.61 7.35
N ASN A 266 10.90 4.30 8.45
CA ASN A 266 11.50 3.76 9.67
C ASN A 266 10.65 4.29 10.84
N PRO A 267 10.08 3.47 11.73
CA PRO A 267 9.23 3.95 12.82
C PRO A 267 9.98 4.91 13.74
N LEU A 268 9.25 5.71 14.53
CA LEU A 268 9.86 6.72 15.42
C LEU A 268 10.93 6.13 16.34
N LEU A 269 10.67 4.97 16.97
CA LEU A 269 11.64 4.28 17.83
C LEU A 269 12.74 3.50 17.07
N THR A 270 12.70 3.52 15.74
CA THR A 270 13.59 2.82 14.78
C THR A 270 13.55 1.29 14.83
N TYR A 271 13.80 0.64 13.69
CA TYR A 271 14.02 -0.81 13.67
C TYR A 271 15.31 -1.23 14.41
N GLN A 272 16.33 -0.36 14.41
CA GLN A 272 17.66 -0.65 14.97
C GLN A 272 17.69 -0.72 16.51
N LEU A 273 16.72 -0.10 17.19
CA LEU A 273 16.60 -0.12 18.65
C LEU A 273 15.43 -0.97 19.17
N TYR A 274 14.66 -1.62 18.28
CA TYR A 274 13.46 -2.39 18.63
C TYR A 274 13.73 -3.41 19.75
N GLU A 275 14.75 -4.27 19.60
CA GLU A 275 15.10 -5.28 20.61
C GLU A 275 15.46 -4.63 21.96
N LYS A 276 16.21 -3.52 21.95
CA LYS A 276 16.58 -2.79 23.18
C LYS A 276 15.37 -2.22 23.90
N PHE A 277 14.38 -1.69 23.17
CA PHE A 277 13.10 -1.25 23.73
C PHE A 277 12.26 -2.43 24.22
N ALA A 278 12.27 -3.57 23.52
CA ALA A 278 11.56 -4.78 23.94
C ALA A 278 12.15 -5.34 25.25
N GLU A 279 13.49 -5.37 25.40
CA GLU A 279 14.16 -5.75 26.64
C GLU A 279 13.75 -4.88 27.84
N CYS A 280 13.49 -3.56 27.65
CA CYS A 280 13.02 -2.68 28.72
C CYS A 280 11.63 -3.05 29.24
N MET A 281 10.82 -3.76 28.44
CA MET A 281 9.48 -4.20 28.83
C MET A 281 9.48 -5.55 29.56
N GLY A 282 10.66 -6.13 29.83
CA GLY A 282 10.83 -7.34 30.63
C GLY A 282 10.64 -7.13 32.14
N GLU A 283 10.85 -8.22 32.88
CA GLU A 283 10.80 -8.25 34.35
C GLU A 283 11.99 -7.46 34.94
N MET A 284 11.70 -6.28 35.49
CA MET A 284 12.61 -5.38 36.21
C MET A 284 11.78 -4.37 37.03
N THR A 285 12.41 -3.68 37.98
CA THR A 285 11.76 -2.61 38.75
C THR A 285 11.37 -1.40 37.87
N GLU A 286 10.56 -0.49 38.39
CA GLU A 286 10.17 0.72 37.64
C GLU A 286 11.36 1.67 37.46
N GLU A 287 12.21 1.77 38.48
CA GLU A 287 13.43 2.55 38.52
C GLU A 287 14.47 2.05 37.49
N GLU A 288 14.74 0.74 37.45
CA GLU A 288 15.61 0.12 36.44
C GLU A 288 15.07 0.31 35.02
N ARG A 289 13.75 0.19 34.84
CA ARG A 289 13.09 0.43 33.55
C ARG A 289 13.24 1.87 33.10
N MET A 290 13.03 2.84 33.99
CA MET A 290 13.17 4.27 33.68
C MET A 290 14.59 4.61 33.23
N VAL A 291 15.62 4.09 33.92
CA VAL A 291 17.03 4.27 33.51
C VAL A 291 17.29 3.60 32.16
N LYS A 292 16.91 2.33 31.98
CA LYS A 292 17.20 1.60 30.74
C LYS A 292 16.46 2.19 29.52
N VAL A 293 15.21 2.61 29.68
CA VAL A 293 14.45 3.29 28.61
C VAL A 293 15.09 4.62 28.24
N HIS A 294 15.50 5.43 29.22
CA HIS A 294 16.22 6.69 28.98
C HIS A 294 17.50 6.46 28.17
N ASP A 295 18.32 5.47 28.55
CA ASP A 295 19.58 5.19 27.88
C ASP A 295 19.39 4.67 26.45
N VAL A 296 18.28 3.97 26.15
CA VAL A 296 17.92 3.57 24.79
C VAL A 296 17.36 4.75 23.98
N ILE A 297 16.59 5.66 24.59
CA ILE A 297 16.12 6.90 23.96
C ILE A 297 17.31 7.78 23.55
N GLN A 298 18.36 7.89 24.37
CA GLN A 298 19.58 8.63 24.03
C GLN A 298 20.37 8.05 22.83
N GLN A 299 20.04 6.83 22.39
CA GLN A 299 20.65 6.20 21.20
C GLN A 299 19.84 6.44 19.91
N LEU A 300 18.70 7.13 19.97
CA LEU A 300 17.91 7.51 18.79
C LEU A 300 18.68 8.53 17.92
N PRO A 301 18.56 8.46 16.58
CA PRO A 301 19.05 9.54 15.71
C PRO A 301 18.40 10.89 16.09
N PRO A 302 19.09 12.03 15.98
CA PRO A 302 18.53 13.34 16.37
C PRO A 302 17.16 13.70 15.73
N PRO A 303 16.84 13.31 14.48
CA PRO A 303 15.49 13.50 13.92
C PRO A 303 14.39 12.69 14.62
N HIS A 304 14.73 11.60 15.32
CA HIS A 304 13.82 10.68 16.02
C HIS A 304 13.77 10.93 17.54
N TYR A 305 14.76 11.64 18.10
CA TYR A 305 14.86 11.99 19.51
C TYR A 305 14.10 13.29 19.89
N ARG A 306 13.92 14.19 18.92
CA ARG A 306 13.26 15.51 19.08
C ARG A 306 11.76 15.45 18.81
#